data_AF-A0A1B8E1J9-F1
#
_entry.id   AF-A0A1B8E1J9-F1
#
_cell.length_a   1.000
_cell.length_b   1.000
_cell.length_c   1.000
_cell.angle_alpha   90.00
_cell.angle_beta   90.00
_cell.angle_gamma   90.00
#
_symmetry.space_group_name_H-M   'P 1'
#
loop_
_entity.id
_entity.type
_entity.pdbx_description
1 polymer ?
#
loop_
_entity_poly.entity_id
_entity_poly.type
_entity_poly.pdbx_seq_one_letter_code
_entity_poly.pdbx_strand_id
1 'polypeptide(L)'
;MDIRLLHPSDIPHVQHANITNLPENYFMKYYLYHALSWPQLSFVAVDVARPPKSPYDPPRIVGYVLAKMEEEPADGVAHGHITSLSVMRTHRRLGIAEKLMRQAQKAMVETFHSHYVSLHVRVSNNAALRLYRDTLGFRNDSIEAKYYADGEDAYSMKLDLSGVREELRQAAEAAGEGDEEGNGDEGEAVGDEGKQVGEEMDKKEGGEGGEGGGEKLRKVRVGRGLGVGELVERDESAKA
;
A
#
# COMPACT_ATOMS: atom_id res chain seq x y z
N MET A 1 13.51 9.98 -18.80
CA MET A 1 12.73 8.91 -18.18
C MET A 1 11.49 9.55 -17.63
N ASP A 2 10.34 9.12 -18.11
CA ASP A 2 9.04 9.55 -17.60
C ASP A 2 8.75 8.81 -16.29
N ILE A 3 8.16 9.49 -15.31
CA ILE A 3 7.75 8.88 -14.04
C ILE A 3 6.25 9.06 -13.94
N ARG A 4 5.53 7.95 -13.85
CA ARG A 4 4.07 7.94 -13.83
C ARG A 4 3.55 6.83 -12.93
N LEU A 5 2.25 6.89 -12.64
CA LEU A 5 1.57 5.85 -11.87
C LEU A 5 1.66 4.49 -12.59
N LEU A 6 1.73 3.42 -11.80
CA LEU A 6 1.66 2.05 -12.30
C LEU A 6 0.26 1.75 -12.83
N HIS A 7 0.17 1.25 -14.06
CA HIS A 7 -1.07 0.69 -14.59
C HIS A 7 -1.04 -0.84 -14.51
N PRO A 8 -2.20 -1.51 -14.38
CA PRO A 8 -2.26 -2.97 -14.37
C PRO A 8 -1.62 -3.64 -15.61
N SER A 9 -1.66 -2.97 -16.77
CA SER A 9 -1.00 -3.43 -18.00
C SER A 9 0.54 -3.39 -17.94
N ASP A 10 1.12 -2.62 -17.01
CA ASP A 10 2.58 -2.57 -16.81
C ASP A 10 3.11 -3.78 -16.03
N ILE A 11 2.23 -4.51 -15.31
CA ILE A 11 2.64 -5.52 -14.33
C ILE A 11 3.60 -6.58 -14.91
N PRO A 12 3.36 -7.18 -16.10
CA PRO A 12 4.30 -8.15 -16.65
C PRO A 12 5.73 -7.59 -16.83
N HIS A 13 5.84 -6.30 -17.13
CA HIS A 13 7.12 -5.61 -17.33
C HIS A 13 7.77 -5.21 -16.00
N VAL A 14 6.96 -4.86 -15.01
CA VAL A 14 7.41 -4.65 -13.63
C VAL A 14 7.94 -5.95 -13.03
N GLN A 15 7.22 -7.06 -13.21
CA GLN A 15 7.68 -8.39 -12.77
C GLN A 15 8.98 -8.79 -13.48
N HIS A 16 9.08 -8.57 -14.79
CA HIS A 16 10.33 -8.82 -15.51
C HIS A 16 11.49 -7.97 -14.97
N ALA A 17 11.24 -6.69 -14.64
CA ALA A 17 12.23 -5.83 -14.02
C ALA A 17 12.65 -6.30 -12.61
N ASN A 18 11.71 -6.86 -11.83
CA ASN A 18 11.99 -7.44 -10.52
C ASN A 18 12.94 -8.65 -10.67
N ILE A 19 12.57 -9.64 -11.48
CA ILE A 19 13.37 -10.86 -11.74
C ILE A 19 14.78 -10.52 -12.24
N THR A 20 14.90 -9.47 -13.05
CA THR A 20 16.20 -9.06 -13.59
C THR A 20 17.12 -8.41 -12.53
N ASN A 21 16.55 -7.76 -11.51
CA ASN A 21 17.31 -6.89 -10.61
C ASN A 21 17.41 -7.40 -9.17
N LEU A 22 16.48 -8.24 -8.72
CA LEU A 22 16.32 -8.63 -7.33
C LEU A 22 16.19 -10.15 -7.18
N PRO A 23 16.78 -10.73 -6.12
CA PRO A 23 16.58 -12.14 -5.80
C PRO A 23 15.20 -12.42 -5.17
N GLU A 24 14.57 -11.42 -4.53
CA GLU A 24 13.22 -11.53 -3.97
C GLU A 24 12.15 -11.33 -5.06
N ASN A 25 11.51 -12.44 -5.44
CA ASN A 25 10.54 -12.52 -6.54
C ASN A 25 9.14 -12.90 -6.05
N TYR A 26 8.12 -12.46 -6.77
CA TYR A 26 6.72 -12.65 -6.40
C TYR A 26 5.87 -13.15 -7.57
N PHE A 27 4.79 -13.86 -7.22
CA PHE A 27 3.77 -14.25 -8.19
C PHE A 27 3.01 -13.04 -8.74
N MET A 28 2.53 -13.14 -9.99
CA MET A 28 1.69 -12.13 -10.66
C MET A 28 0.52 -11.65 -9.79
N LYS A 29 -0.11 -12.58 -9.06
CA LYS A 29 -1.22 -12.31 -8.14
C LYS A 29 -0.86 -11.27 -7.08
N TYR A 30 0.37 -11.25 -6.61
CA TYR A 30 0.81 -10.32 -5.57
C TYR A 30 0.94 -8.88 -6.11
N TYR A 31 1.40 -8.72 -7.35
CA TYR A 31 1.39 -7.41 -8.01
C TYR A 31 -0.03 -6.90 -8.26
N LEU A 32 -0.93 -7.79 -8.70
CA LEU A 32 -2.35 -7.43 -8.88
C LEU A 32 -3.00 -7.00 -7.56
N TYR A 33 -2.69 -7.68 -6.46
CA TYR A 33 -3.15 -7.28 -5.13
C TYR A 33 -2.72 -5.85 -4.79
N HIS A 34 -1.45 -5.49 -5.01
CA HIS A 34 -0.99 -4.11 -4.79
C HIS A 34 -1.71 -3.09 -5.69
N ALA A 35 -1.79 -3.40 -6.99
CA ALA A 35 -2.37 -2.50 -7.99
C ALA A 35 -3.88 -2.27 -7.78
N LEU A 36 -4.58 -3.24 -7.18
CA LEU A 36 -6.02 -3.16 -6.92
C LEU A 36 -6.34 -2.62 -5.53
N SER A 37 -5.53 -2.92 -4.51
CA SER A 37 -5.74 -2.43 -3.14
C SER A 37 -5.28 -0.99 -2.96
N TRP A 38 -4.12 -0.62 -3.54
CA TRP A 38 -3.53 0.71 -3.40
C TRP A 38 -3.02 1.27 -4.75
N PRO A 39 -3.92 1.51 -5.72
CA PRO A 39 -3.55 1.93 -7.07
C PRO A 39 -2.74 3.24 -7.10
N GLN A 40 -2.87 4.11 -6.09
CA GLN A 40 -2.22 5.41 -6.03
C GLN A 40 -0.75 5.35 -5.58
N LEU A 41 -0.28 4.23 -5.00
CA LEU A 41 1.01 4.20 -4.30
C LEU A 41 2.19 3.71 -5.13
N SER A 42 1.91 2.95 -6.18
CA SER A 42 2.95 2.32 -7.00
C SER A 42 3.22 3.12 -8.26
N PHE A 43 4.50 3.34 -8.57
CA PHE A 43 4.94 4.16 -9.70
C PHE A 43 5.95 3.41 -10.56
N VAL A 44 6.02 3.78 -11.82
CA VAL A 44 6.97 3.24 -12.79
C VAL A 44 7.76 4.35 -13.46
N ALA A 45 9.01 4.05 -13.80
CA ALA A 45 9.86 4.86 -14.64
C ALA A 45 9.93 4.25 -16.03
N VAL A 46 9.54 5.02 -17.04
CA VAL A 46 9.43 4.57 -18.44
C VAL A 46 10.47 5.27 -19.30
N ASP A 47 11.16 4.48 -20.14
CA ASP A 47 12.03 4.99 -21.19
C ASP A 47 11.22 5.35 -22.43
N VAL A 48 10.73 6.60 -22.46
CA VAL A 48 9.96 7.18 -23.57
C VAL A 48 10.82 7.59 -24.76
N ALA A 49 12.16 7.63 -24.61
CA ALA A 49 13.05 8.04 -25.69
C ALA A 49 13.24 6.95 -26.74
N ARG A 50 12.93 5.69 -26.40
CA ARG A 50 13.04 4.58 -27.33
C ARG A 50 11.73 4.43 -28.12
N PRO A 51 11.76 4.58 -29.46
CA PRO A 51 10.57 4.37 -30.26
C PRO A 51 10.12 2.90 -30.20
N PRO A 52 8.80 2.63 -30.18
CA PRO A 52 8.28 1.27 -30.29
C PRO A 52 8.67 0.68 -31.65
N LYS A 53 9.06 -0.59 -31.67
CA LYS A 53 9.33 -1.35 -32.90
C LYS A 53 8.06 -1.92 -33.50
N SER A 54 7.05 -2.16 -32.68
CA SER A 54 5.73 -2.67 -33.04
C SER A 54 4.63 -1.81 -32.43
N PRO A 55 3.44 -1.68 -33.05
CA PRO A 55 2.27 -1.05 -32.42
C PRO A 55 1.83 -1.71 -31.11
N TYR A 56 2.22 -2.97 -30.89
CA TYR A 56 1.93 -3.74 -29.69
C TYR A 56 3.08 -3.72 -28.68
N ASP A 57 4.16 -2.97 -28.94
CA ASP A 57 5.26 -2.90 -28.00
C ASP A 57 4.81 -2.20 -26.71
N PRO A 58 5.00 -2.85 -25.56
CA PRO A 58 4.61 -2.30 -24.28
C PRO A 58 5.57 -1.18 -23.86
N PRO A 59 5.15 -0.31 -22.92
CA PRO A 59 6.02 0.70 -22.32
C PRO A 59 7.30 0.06 -21.75
N ARG A 60 8.45 0.63 -22.09
CA ARG A 60 9.74 0.13 -21.59
C ARG A 60 9.96 0.57 -20.15
N ILE A 61 9.56 -0.27 -19.20
CA ILE A 61 9.79 -0.05 -17.78
C ILE A 61 11.29 -0.22 -17.45
N VAL A 62 11.91 0.83 -16.92
CA VAL A 62 13.33 0.83 -16.51
C VAL A 62 13.52 0.93 -15.00
N GLY A 63 12.44 1.18 -14.27
CA GLY A 63 12.41 1.11 -12.81
C GLY A 63 10.97 1.18 -12.31
N TYR A 64 10.77 0.75 -11.07
CA TYR A 64 9.46 0.79 -10.42
C TYR A 64 9.62 0.88 -8.91
N VAL A 65 8.59 1.39 -8.25
CA VAL A 65 8.33 1.24 -6.82
C VAL A 65 6.98 0.57 -6.65
N LEU A 66 6.95 -0.51 -5.88
CA LEU A 66 5.75 -1.23 -5.48
C LEU A 66 5.56 -0.98 -3.98
N ALA A 67 4.45 -0.34 -3.66
CA ALA A 67 4.17 0.12 -2.30
C ALA A 67 2.74 -0.25 -1.88
N LYS A 68 2.54 -0.41 -0.57
CA LYS A 68 1.27 -0.71 0.07
C LYS A 68 1.08 0.13 1.34
N MET A 69 -0.13 0.15 1.87
CA MET A 69 -0.34 0.48 3.28
C MET A 69 -0.22 -0.79 4.12
N GLU A 70 0.22 -0.65 5.37
CA GLU A 70 0.18 -1.77 6.30
C GLU A 70 -1.26 -1.98 6.80
N GLU A 71 -1.79 -3.18 6.63
CA GLU A 71 -3.20 -3.48 6.95
C GLU A 71 -3.42 -3.72 8.44
N GLU A 72 -2.41 -4.28 9.14
CA GLU A 72 -2.45 -4.58 10.56
C GLU A 72 -1.25 -3.93 11.28
N PRO A 73 -1.26 -2.59 11.49
CA PRO A 73 -0.18 -1.92 12.21
C PRO A 73 -0.10 -2.40 13.65
N ALA A 74 1.06 -2.90 14.08
CA ALA A 74 1.28 -3.38 15.45
C ALA A 74 1.15 -2.26 16.50
N ASP A 75 1.44 -1.02 16.10
CA ASP A 75 1.35 0.20 16.90
C ASP A 75 -0.01 0.92 16.76
N GLY A 76 -0.90 0.40 15.90
CA GLY A 76 -2.17 1.04 15.56
C GLY A 76 -2.04 2.32 14.73
N VAL A 77 -0.85 2.64 14.21
CA VAL A 77 -0.60 3.85 13.43
C VAL A 77 -0.56 3.52 11.93
N ALA A 78 -1.39 4.21 11.15
CA ALA A 78 -1.40 4.07 9.71
C ALA A 78 -0.04 4.45 9.10
N HIS A 79 0.59 3.50 8.41
CA HIS A 79 1.88 3.70 7.78
C HIS A 79 2.00 2.92 6.47
N GLY A 80 2.81 3.45 5.56
CA GLY A 80 3.12 2.81 4.28
C GLY A 80 4.26 1.81 4.41
N HIS A 81 4.31 0.85 3.50
CA HIS A 81 5.41 -0.10 3.38
C HIS A 81 5.89 -0.18 1.92
N ILE A 82 7.21 -0.16 1.73
CA ILE A 82 7.83 -0.38 0.42
C ILE A 82 8.10 -1.87 0.25
N THR A 83 7.25 -2.51 -0.55
CA THR A 83 7.38 -3.93 -0.88
C THR A 83 8.58 -4.19 -1.77
N SER A 84 8.78 -3.37 -2.81
CA SER A 84 9.87 -3.58 -3.76
C SER A 84 10.23 -2.30 -4.50
N LEU A 85 11.52 -2.03 -4.66
CA LEU A 85 12.05 -0.90 -5.42
C LEU A 85 13.21 -1.42 -6.28
N SER A 86 13.14 -1.21 -7.59
CA SER A 86 14.27 -1.55 -8.46
C SER A 86 14.40 -0.58 -9.63
N VAL A 87 15.65 -0.42 -10.07
CA VAL A 87 16.00 0.32 -11.29
C VAL A 87 17.00 -0.52 -12.07
N MET A 88 16.73 -0.70 -13.36
CA MET A 88 17.60 -1.40 -14.29
C MET A 88 19.03 -0.86 -14.21
N ARG A 89 20.03 -1.75 -14.18
CA ARG A 89 21.44 -1.36 -14.01
C ARG A 89 21.89 -0.27 -14.98
N THR A 90 21.43 -0.32 -16.22
CA THR A 90 21.70 0.66 -17.29
C THR A 90 21.14 2.06 -17.03
N HIS A 91 20.22 2.21 -16.08
CA HIS A 91 19.51 3.46 -15.77
C HIS A 91 19.73 3.92 -14.30
N ARG A 92 20.67 3.29 -13.58
CA ARG A 92 21.02 3.70 -12.21
C ARG A 92 21.82 5.00 -12.22
N ARG A 93 21.89 5.66 -11.06
CA ARG A 93 22.59 6.95 -10.85
C ARG A 93 22.00 8.14 -11.64
N LEU A 94 20.75 8.02 -12.09
CA LEU A 94 19.99 9.09 -12.74
C LEU A 94 18.91 9.71 -11.82
N GLY A 95 18.97 9.43 -10.50
CA GLY A 95 17.97 9.91 -9.53
C GLY A 95 16.59 9.26 -9.65
N ILE A 96 16.43 8.22 -10.46
CA ILE A 96 15.12 7.58 -10.73
C ILE A 96 14.51 7.00 -9.44
N ALA A 97 15.29 6.24 -8.67
CA ALA A 97 14.81 5.59 -7.45
C ALA A 97 14.34 6.60 -6.41
N GLU A 98 15.08 7.71 -6.24
CA GLU A 98 14.70 8.80 -5.36
C GLU A 98 13.36 9.41 -5.77
N LYS A 99 13.20 9.75 -7.06
CA LYS A 99 11.96 10.35 -7.56
C LYS A 99 10.76 9.41 -7.42
N LEU A 100 10.93 8.12 -7.71
CA LEU A 100 9.88 7.11 -7.50
C LEU A 100 9.45 7.05 -6.03
N MET A 101 10.41 7.00 -5.11
CA MET A 101 10.15 6.97 -3.67
C MET A 101 9.41 8.22 -3.19
N ARG A 102 9.84 9.42 -3.63
CA ARG A 102 9.17 10.67 -3.25
C ARG A 102 7.72 10.74 -3.74
N GLN A 103 7.44 10.24 -4.94
CA GLN A 103 6.06 10.17 -5.46
C GLN A 103 5.20 9.20 -4.62
N ALA A 104 5.73 8.02 -4.31
CA ALA A 104 5.02 7.05 -3.45
C ALA A 104 4.75 7.62 -2.05
N GLN A 105 5.75 8.25 -1.43
CA GLN A 105 5.64 8.89 -0.11
C GLN A 105 4.57 9.99 -0.10
N LYS A 106 4.57 10.85 -1.11
CA LYS A 106 3.55 11.88 -1.27
C LYS A 106 2.15 11.27 -1.37
N ALA A 107 1.95 10.27 -2.23
CA ALA A 107 0.67 9.59 -2.38
C ALA A 107 0.21 8.87 -1.09
N MET A 108 1.13 8.28 -0.33
CA MET A 108 0.84 7.66 0.98
C MET A 108 0.27 8.68 1.97
N VAL A 109 0.84 9.89 1.98
CA VAL A 109 0.36 10.96 2.85
C VAL A 109 -0.99 11.48 2.37
N GLU A 110 -1.10 11.86 1.10
CA GLU A 110 -2.29 12.50 0.54
C GLU A 110 -3.52 11.61 0.59
N THR A 111 -3.38 10.32 0.25
CA THR A 111 -4.53 9.43 0.11
C THR A 111 -4.86 8.67 1.40
N PHE A 112 -3.84 8.34 2.20
CA PHE A 112 -3.98 7.43 3.34
C PHE A 112 -3.52 8.01 4.68
N HIS A 113 -3.16 9.30 4.72
CA HIS A 113 -2.74 10.00 5.95
C HIS A 113 -1.59 9.27 6.68
N SER A 114 -0.72 8.63 5.91
CA SER A 114 0.39 7.83 6.44
C SER A 114 1.31 8.66 7.32
N HIS A 115 1.60 8.19 8.54
CA HIS A 115 2.49 8.88 9.49
C HIS A 115 3.96 8.63 9.18
N TYR A 116 4.30 7.43 8.75
CA TYR A 116 5.66 7.06 8.39
C TYR A 116 5.64 6.04 7.25
N VAL A 117 6.80 5.75 6.68
CA VAL A 117 6.98 4.66 5.72
C VAL A 117 8.08 3.73 6.21
N SER A 118 7.85 2.42 6.10
CA SER A 118 8.80 1.38 6.49
C SER A 118 9.29 0.57 5.28
N LEU A 119 10.48 -0.02 5.41
CA LEU A 119 11.04 -0.94 4.43
C LEU A 119 12.06 -1.88 5.05
N HIS A 120 12.37 -2.96 4.35
CA HIS A 120 13.46 -3.87 4.70
C HIS A 120 14.59 -3.77 3.67
N VAL A 121 15.84 -3.78 4.13
CA VAL A 121 17.02 -3.77 3.26
C VAL A 121 18.11 -4.70 3.80
N ARG A 122 18.69 -5.50 2.90
CA ARG A 122 19.88 -6.32 3.17
C ARG A 122 21.00 -5.50 3.79
N VAL A 123 21.60 -6.01 4.87
CA VAL A 123 22.72 -5.34 5.56
C VAL A 123 23.92 -5.13 4.64
N SER A 124 24.12 -6.01 3.64
CA SER A 124 25.21 -5.90 2.66
C SER A 124 24.93 -4.92 1.51
N ASN A 125 23.69 -4.46 1.32
CA ASN A 125 23.29 -3.64 0.16
C ASN A 125 23.65 -2.16 0.35
N ASN A 126 24.95 -1.86 0.25
CA ASN A 126 25.52 -0.53 0.42
C ASN A 126 24.91 0.53 -0.51
N ALA A 127 24.51 0.16 -1.73
CA ALA A 127 23.92 1.10 -2.68
C ALA A 127 22.52 1.56 -2.24
N ALA A 128 21.69 0.61 -1.79
CA ALA A 128 20.36 0.92 -1.26
C ALA A 128 20.46 1.65 0.09
N LEU A 129 21.38 1.27 0.97
CA LEU A 129 21.60 1.94 2.25
C LEU A 129 21.94 3.43 2.08
N ARG A 130 22.79 3.78 1.09
CA ARG A 130 23.08 5.19 0.78
C ARG A 130 21.84 5.93 0.28
N LEU A 131 21.03 5.31 -0.58
CA LEU A 131 19.79 5.90 -1.04
C LEU A 131 18.83 6.16 0.12
N TYR A 132 18.56 5.15 0.95
CA TYR A 132 17.58 5.26 2.02
C TYR A 132 18.05 6.19 3.13
N ARG A 133 19.26 5.99 3.65
CA ARG A 133 19.80 6.78 4.78
C ARG A 133 20.23 8.18 4.35
N ASP A 134 21.07 8.30 3.34
CA ASP A 134 21.76 9.55 3.04
C ASP A 134 20.93 10.47 2.13
N THR A 135 20.11 9.92 1.23
CA THR A 135 19.30 10.72 0.27
C THR A 135 17.87 10.92 0.73
N LEU A 136 17.22 9.86 1.23
CA LEU A 136 15.80 9.89 1.62
C LEU A 136 15.58 10.11 3.12
N GLY A 137 16.62 10.02 3.96
CA GLY A 137 16.53 10.31 5.39
C GLY A 137 15.93 9.20 6.25
N PHE A 138 15.85 7.96 5.74
CA PHE A 138 15.42 6.81 6.54
C PHE A 138 16.39 6.54 7.69
N ARG A 139 15.82 6.15 8.83
CA ARG A 139 16.56 5.73 10.03
C ARG A 139 16.37 4.24 10.26
N ASN A 140 17.41 3.60 10.79
CA ASN A 140 17.32 2.19 11.18
C ASN A 140 16.51 2.06 12.48
N ASP A 141 15.50 1.20 12.48
CA ASP A 141 14.60 0.94 13.60
C ASP A 141 15.02 -0.33 14.35
N SER A 142 15.12 -1.44 13.62
CA SER A 142 15.51 -2.75 14.15
C SER A 142 16.37 -3.54 13.15
N ILE A 143 17.01 -4.61 13.63
CA ILE A 143 17.65 -5.61 12.78
C ILE A 143 16.83 -6.89 12.88
N GLU A 144 16.32 -7.36 11.74
CA GLU A 144 15.58 -8.61 11.62
C GLU A 144 16.57 -9.72 11.25
N ALA A 145 16.84 -10.61 12.22
CA ALA A 145 17.79 -11.70 12.04
C ALA A 145 17.25 -12.77 11.08
N LYS A 146 18.08 -13.20 10.12
CA LYS A 146 17.74 -14.22 9.10
C LYS A 146 16.44 -13.92 8.36
N TYR A 147 16.21 -12.66 8.03
CA TYR A 147 15.00 -12.20 7.35
C TYR A 147 14.90 -12.76 5.92
N TYR A 148 16.02 -12.79 5.19
CA TYR A 148 16.06 -13.28 3.82
C TYR A 148 16.24 -14.81 3.76
N ALA A 149 15.82 -15.42 2.66
CA ALA A 149 15.81 -16.88 2.49
C ALA A 149 17.20 -17.53 2.52
N ASP A 150 18.24 -16.77 2.17
CA ASP A 150 19.65 -17.16 2.27
C ASP A 150 20.24 -16.98 3.68
N GLY A 151 19.41 -16.53 4.63
CA GLY A 151 19.79 -16.30 6.02
C GLY A 151 20.45 -14.94 6.27
N GLU A 152 20.50 -14.03 5.28
CA GLU A 152 20.99 -12.67 5.51
C GLU A 152 20.01 -11.89 6.40
N ASP A 153 20.58 -11.09 7.30
CA ASP A 153 19.83 -10.15 8.14
C ASP A 153 19.31 -8.96 7.32
N ALA A 154 18.23 -8.35 7.79
CA ALA A 154 17.68 -7.11 7.22
C ALA A 154 17.69 -5.97 8.23
N TYR A 155 18.01 -4.77 7.77
CA TYR A 155 17.63 -3.55 8.49
C TYR A 155 16.16 -3.26 8.22
N SER A 156 15.37 -3.12 9.28
CA SER A 156 14.06 -2.50 9.24
C SER A 156 14.26 -0.99 9.36
N MET A 157 13.96 -0.25 8.29
CA MET A 157 14.15 1.19 8.23
C MET A 157 12.82 1.92 8.21
N LYS A 158 12.76 3.06 8.89
CA LYS A 158 11.58 3.94 8.96
C LYS A 158 11.93 5.38 8.57
N LEU A 159 11.01 6.05 7.90
CA LEU A 159 11.04 7.47 7.61
C LEU A 159 9.75 8.12 8.12
N ASP A 160 9.89 9.10 8.99
CA ASP A 160 8.78 9.96 9.43
C ASP A 160 8.34 10.87 8.28
N LEU A 161 7.03 10.89 8.01
CA LEU A 161 6.40 11.68 6.94
C LEU A 161 5.78 12.99 7.45
N SER A 162 6.00 13.35 8.72
CA SER A 162 5.56 14.63 9.30
C SER A 162 5.97 15.85 8.46
N GLY A 163 7.21 15.87 7.96
CA GLY A 163 7.70 16.95 7.07
C GLY A 163 6.94 17.00 5.74
N VAL A 164 6.70 15.85 5.11
CA VAL A 164 5.95 15.75 3.84
C VAL A 164 4.50 16.19 4.04
N ARG A 165 3.88 15.81 5.15
CA ARG A 165 2.53 16.25 5.53
C ARG A 165 2.42 17.76 5.62
N GLU A 166 3.38 18.39 6.29
CA GLU A 166 3.39 19.85 6.45
C GLU A 166 3.61 20.57 5.11
N GLU A 167 4.52 20.06 4.26
CA GLU A 167 4.72 20.60 2.91
C GLU A 167 3.43 20.55 2.07
N LEU A 168 2.67 19.46 2.17
CA LEU A 168 1.41 19.31 1.45
C LEU A 168 0.31 20.22 1.99
N ARG A 169 0.22 20.37 3.32
CA ARG A 169 -0.71 21.29 3.99
C ARG A 169 -0.48 22.72 3.52
N GLN A 170 0.78 23.16 3.51
CA GLN A 170 1.16 24.49 3.03
C GLN A 170 0.87 24.67 1.53
N ALA A 171 1.05 23.63 0.72
CA ALA A 171 0.72 23.68 -0.70
C ALA A 171 -0.79 23.82 -0.96
N ALA A 172 -1.63 23.13 -0.19
CA ALA A 172 -3.09 23.24 -0.26
C ALA A 172 -3.58 24.63 0.17
N GLU A 173 -3.07 25.14 1.29
CA GLU A 173 -3.34 26.51 1.77
C GLU A 173 -2.96 27.56 0.72
N ALA A 174 -1.79 27.41 0.07
CA ALA A 174 -1.34 28.32 -0.99
C ALA A 174 -2.15 28.21 -2.28
N ALA A 175 -2.74 27.04 -2.56
CA ALA A 175 -3.61 26.83 -3.72
C ALA A 175 -5.03 27.40 -3.53
N GLY A 176 -5.36 27.90 -2.33
CA GLY A 176 -6.71 28.39 -2.01
C GLY A 176 -7.71 27.25 -1.75
N GLU A 177 -7.22 26.03 -1.58
CA GLU A 177 -7.98 24.87 -1.11
C GLU A 177 -7.96 24.90 0.42
N GLY A 178 -8.55 25.95 1.01
CA GLY A 178 -8.73 26.04 2.45
C GLY A 178 -9.83 25.08 2.90
N ASP A 179 -9.52 24.24 3.88
CA ASP A 179 -10.50 23.39 4.57
C ASP A 179 -11.71 24.22 5.01
N GLU A 180 -12.90 23.87 4.51
CA GLU A 180 -14.16 24.16 5.21
C GLU A 180 -14.25 23.26 6.46
N GLU A 181 -13.32 23.40 7.41
CA GLU A 181 -13.54 22.92 8.77
C GLU A 181 -14.17 24.06 9.58
N GLY A 182 -15.50 24.06 9.64
CA GLY A 182 -16.21 25.06 10.43
C GLY A 182 -17.74 25.06 10.33
N ASN A 183 -18.42 23.93 10.53
CA ASN A 183 -19.56 23.96 11.44
C ASN A 183 -19.88 22.56 11.97
N GLY A 184 -19.92 22.43 13.30
CA GLY A 184 -20.53 21.27 13.93
C GLY A 184 -22.00 21.23 13.56
N ASP A 185 -22.38 20.25 12.74
CA ASP A 185 -23.78 19.85 12.62
C ASP A 185 -23.99 18.74 13.64
N GLU A 186 -24.32 19.16 14.86
CA GLU A 186 -24.97 18.29 15.83
C GLU A 186 -26.30 17.86 15.19
N GLY A 187 -26.27 16.72 14.48
CA GLY A 187 -27.44 16.06 13.94
C GLY A 187 -28.37 15.65 15.09
N GLU A 188 -29.20 16.60 15.50
CA GLU A 188 -30.27 16.46 16.47
C GLU A 188 -31.24 15.38 16.01
N ALA A 189 -31.59 14.46 16.92
CA ALA A 189 -32.50 13.36 16.67
C ALA A 189 -33.91 13.90 16.41
N VAL A 190 -34.35 13.90 15.15
CA VAL A 190 -35.74 14.21 14.80
C VAL A 190 -36.60 12.97 15.01
N GLY A 191 -37.25 12.94 16.17
CA GLY A 191 -38.33 12.03 16.49
C GLY A 191 -39.59 12.31 15.66
N ASP A 192 -40.10 11.22 15.11
CA ASP A 192 -41.47 10.72 15.24
C ASP A 192 -42.67 11.40 14.56
N GLU A 193 -43.41 10.49 13.93
CA GLU A 193 -44.87 10.37 13.85
C GLU A 193 -45.66 10.89 12.64
N GLY A 194 -46.37 9.94 12.00
CA GLY A 194 -47.74 10.16 11.54
C GLY A 194 -48.09 9.65 10.15
N LYS A 195 -48.62 8.41 10.04
CA LYS A 195 -49.93 8.22 9.39
C LYS A 195 -50.63 6.90 9.77
N GLN A 196 -51.72 7.07 10.52
CA GLN A 196 -52.83 6.15 10.77
C GLN A 196 -53.53 5.72 9.47
N VAL A 197 -54.19 4.54 9.46
CA VAL A 197 -55.66 4.33 9.31
C VAL A 197 -55.97 2.87 9.72
N GLY A 198 -56.72 2.61 10.82
CA GLY A 198 -58.12 2.07 10.84
C GLY A 198 -58.14 0.53 10.95
N GLU A 199 -59.02 -0.19 11.66
CA GLU A 199 -60.27 0.04 12.39
C GLU A 199 -60.48 -1.11 13.42
N GLU A 200 -61.24 -0.78 14.47
CA GLU A 200 -62.09 -1.54 15.41
C GLU A 200 -62.08 -3.09 15.58
N MET A 201 -62.18 -3.45 16.88
CA MET A 201 -63.16 -4.34 17.55
C MET A 201 -62.74 -5.69 18.20
N ASP A 202 -63.06 -5.73 19.51
CA ASP A 202 -63.64 -6.83 20.33
C ASP A 202 -62.80 -8.07 20.79
N LYS A 203 -62.62 -8.11 22.12
CA LYS A 203 -62.71 -9.23 23.09
C LYS A 203 -61.84 -10.52 23.00
N LYS A 204 -61.41 -10.86 24.24
CA LYS A 204 -61.32 -12.17 24.92
C LYS A 204 -59.96 -12.89 25.02
N GLU A 205 -59.55 -13.03 26.30
CA GLU A 205 -59.07 -14.23 27.02
C GLU A 205 -58.08 -15.21 26.37
N GLY A 206 -56.93 -15.38 27.04
CA GLY A 206 -56.35 -16.70 27.35
C GLY A 206 -55.12 -17.14 26.56
N GLY A 207 -54.12 -17.69 27.28
CA GLY A 207 -53.26 -18.77 26.78
C GLY A 207 -51.82 -18.46 26.39
N GLU A 208 -50.90 -18.83 27.28
CA GLU A 208 -49.57 -19.45 27.13
C GLU A 208 -48.80 -19.44 25.78
N GLY A 209 -47.49 -19.14 25.88
CA GLY A 209 -46.41 -19.95 25.29
C GLY A 209 -45.86 -19.56 23.90
N GLY A 210 -44.59 -19.13 23.84
CA GLY A 210 -43.84 -19.06 22.58
C GLY A 210 -42.46 -18.39 22.69
N GLU A 211 -41.40 -19.17 22.89
CA GLU A 211 -40.00 -18.74 22.70
C GLU A 211 -39.65 -18.77 21.20
N GLY A 212 -39.34 -17.60 20.63
CA GLY A 212 -38.84 -17.44 19.26
C GLY A 212 -37.32 -17.28 19.22
N GLY A 213 -36.65 -18.09 18.40
CA GLY A 213 -35.20 -18.17 18.26
C GLY A 213 -34.54 -16.92 17.68
N GLY A 214 -33.46 -16.46 18.33
CA GLY A 214 -32.55 -15.45 17.81
C GLY A 214 -31.45 -16.06 16.93
N GLU A 215 -31.29 -15.53 15.72
CA GLU A 215 -30.19 -15.86 14.81
C GLU A 215 -28.84 -15.45 15.41
N LYS A 216 -27.92 -16.42 15.56
CA LYS A 216 -26.55 -16.16 16.04
C LYS A 216 -25.62 -15.90 14.85
N LEU A 217 -25.13 -14.67 14.74
CA LEU A 217 -24.07 -14.30 13.79
C LEU A 217 -22.78 -15.04 14.11
N ARG A 218 -22.22 -15.74 13.10
CA ARG A 218 -21.04 -16.58 13.22
C ARG A 218 -19.79 -15.78 12.83
N LYS A 219 -18.92 -15.49 13.81
CA LYS A 219 -17.65 -14.79 13.57
C LYS A 219 -16.64 -15.76 12.92
N VAL A 220 -16.30 -15.53 11.66
CA VAL A 220 -15.29 -16.33 10.93
C VAL A 220 -13.92 -15.67 11.10
N ARG A 221 -12.90 -16.46 11.43
CA ARG A 221 -11.51 -15.98 11.50
C ARG A 221 -11.03 -15.63 10.10
N VAL A 222 -10.68 -14.37 9.90
CA VAL A 222 -9.92 -13.93 8.73
C VAL A 222 -8.52 -14.54 8.84
N GLY A 223 -8.01 -15.04 7.72
CA GLY A 223 -6.78 -15.81 7.63
C GLY A 223 -5.55 -15.05 8.15
N ARG A 224 -4.56 -15.83 8.61
CA ARG A 224 -3.29 -15.33 9.15
C ARG A 224 -2.53 -14.55 8.07
N GLY A 225 -2.01 -13.37 8.40
CA GLY A 225 -1.10 -12.63 7.52
C GLY A 225 0.15 -13.47 7.22
N LEU A 226 0.38 -13.75 5.94
CA LEU A 226 1.54 -14.53 5.47
C LEU A 226 2.78 -13.62 5.46
N GLY A 227 3.89 -14.11 6.00
CA GLY A 227 5.18 -13.41 5.92
C GLY A 227 5.71 -13.40 4.49
N VAL A 228 6.62 -12.46 4.18
CA VAL A 228 7.22 -12.32 2.83
C VAL A 228 7.83 -13.65 2.34
N GLY A 229 8.42 -14.45 3.23
CA GLY A 229 8.98 -15.77 2.90
C GLY A 229 7.98 -16.85 2.47
N GLU A 230 6.68 -16.66 2.73
CA GLU A 230 5.59 -17.53 2.24
C GLU A 230 4.98 -16.99 0.93
N LEU A 231 5.29 -15.74 0.57
CA LEU A 231 4.87 -15.06 -0.66
C LEU A 231 5.92 -15.12 -1.78
N VAL A 232 7.15 -15.54 -1.44
CA VAL A 232 8.27 -15.70 -2.38
C VAL A 232 8.24 -17.10 -3.00
N GLU A 233 8.33 -17.14 -4.33
CA GLU A 233 8.41 -18.38 -5.10
C GLU A 233 9.71 -19.12 -4.76
N ARG A 234 9.61 -20.38 -4.32
CA ARG A 234 10.77 -21.22 -4.03
C ARG A 234 11.10 -22.02 -5.29
N ASP A 235 12.33 -21.87 -5.76
CA ASP A 235 12.86 -22.74 -6.80
C ASP A 235 13.19 -24.11 -6.21
N GLU A 236 12.34 -25.10 -6.47
CA GLU A 236 12.52 -26.47 -5.97
C GLU A 236 13.51 -27.30 -6.80
N SER A 237 14.01 -26.76 -7.92
CA SER A 237 14.91 -27.50 -8.82
C SER A 237 16.33 -27.68 -8.27
N ALA A 238 16.70 -26.96 -7.21
CA ALA A 238 18.00 -27.06 -6.54
C ALA A 238 18.09 -28.19 -5.50
N LYS A 239 17.05 -29.02 -5.34
CA LYS A 239 17.01 -30.15 -4.38
C LYS A 239 17.21 -31.54 -4.99
N ALA A 240 17.62 -31.63 -6.25
CA ALA A 240 17.95 -32.90 -6.92
C ALA A 240 19.46 -33.22 -6.83
#